data_AF-A0AAW0HUZ6-F1
#
_entry.id   AF-A0AAW0HUZ6-F1
#
_cell.length_a   1.000
_cell.length_b   1.000
_cell.length_c   1.000
_cell.angle_alpha   90.00
_cell.angle_beta   90.00
_cell.angle_gamma   90.00
#
_symmetry.space_group_name_H-M   'P 1'
#
loop_
_entity.id
_entity.type
_entity.pdbx_description
1 polymer ?
#
loop_
_entity_poly.entity_id
_entity_poly.type
_entity_poly.pdbx_seq_one_letter_code
_entity_poly.pdbx_strand_id
1 'polypeptide(L)' 'MCDKCGTGIVGVFVKLRDHHRHPECYVCTDCGTNLKQKGHFFVEDQIYCEKHARERVTPPEGYDVVTVFPK' A
#
# COMPACT_ATOMS: atom_id res chain seq x y z
N MET A 1 -1.87 -14.50 2.00
CA MET A 1 -3.03 -14.27 1.12
C MET A 1 -3.01 -12.81 0.66
N CYS A 2 -3.46 -12.55 -0.56
CA CYS A 2 -3.63 -11.22 -1.11
C CYS A 2 -4.83 -10.54 -0.44
N ASP A 3 -4.59 -9.46 0.29
CA ASP A 3 -5.67 -8.74 0.98
C ASP A 3 -6.68 -8.10 0.00
N LYS A 4 -6.21 -7.66 -1.18
CA LYS A 4 -7.07 -7.07 -2.22
C LYS A 4 -8.02 -8.09 -2.86
N CYS A 5 -7.56 -9.31 -3.06
CA CYS A 5 -8.15 -10.27 -3.99
C CYS A 5 -8.47 -11.62 -3.36
N GLY A 6 -8.09 -11.85 -2.11
CA GLY A 6 -8.32 -13.09 -1.36
C GLY A 6 -7.43 -14.26 -1.78
N THR A 7 -6.76 -14.19 -2.93
CA THR A 7 -5.99 -15.31 -3.49
C THR A 7 -4.64 -15.52 -2.79
N GLY A 8 -4.17 -16.77 -2.74
CA GLY A 8 -2.81 -17.08 -2.31
C GLY A 8 -1.78 -16.41 -3.22
N ILE A 9 -0.82 -15.69 -2.64
CA ILE A 9 0.28 -15.09 -3.40
C ILE A 9 1.38 -16.13 -3.55
N VAL A 10 1.76 -16.44 -4.78
CA VAL A 10 2.84 -17.38 -5.09
C VAL A 10 4.01 -16.61 -5.70
N GLY A 11 5.19 -16.72 -5.10
CA GLY A 11 6.39 -16.00 -5.55
C GLY A 11 6.50 -14.60 -4.94
N VAL A 12 6.63 -13.57 -5.79
CA VAL A 12 6.87 -12.18 -5.36
C VAL A 12 5.59 -11.56 -4.81
N PHE A 13 5.68 -11.01 -3.60
CA PHE A 13 4.61 -10.27 -2.96
C PHE A 13 5.10 -8.93 -2.42
N VAL A 14 4.17 -8.00 -2.23
CA VAL A 14 4.40 -6.75 -1.52
C VAL A 14 3.94 -6.95 -0.09
N LYS A 15 4.88 -6.80 0.84
CA LYS A 15 4.59 -6.82 2.27
C LYS A 15 4.16 -5.42 2.69
N LEU A 16 2.94 -5.33 3.17
CA LEU A 16 2.35 -4.18 3.86
C LEU A 16 2.48 -4.48 5.37
N ARG A 17 2.36 -3.48 6.27
CA ARG A 17 2.60 -3.64 7.73
C ARG A 17 2.12 -5.00 8.28
N ASP A 18 0.81 -5.22 8.25
CA ASP A 18 0.18 -6.48 8.66
C ASP A 18 -0.44 -7.26 7.48
N HIS A 19 -0.43 -6.68 6.29
CA HIS A 19 -1.11 -7.23 5.11
C HIS A 19 -0.13 -7.68 4.04
N HIS A 20 -0.59 -8.54 3.14
CA HIS A 20 0.19 -8.97 1.98
C HIS A 20 -0.62 -8.73 0.71
N ARG A 21 -0.01 -8.15 -0.33
CA ARG A 21 -0.68 -7.96 -1.62
C ARG A 21 0.19 -8.37 -2.78
N HIS A 22 -0.44 -8.78 -3.87
CA HIS A 22 0.28 -8.96 -5.12
C HIS A 22 0.90 -7.63 -5.59
N PRO A 23 2.03 -7.67 -6.30
CA PRO A 23 2.60 -6.47 -6.93
C PRO A 23 1.66 -5.79 -7.92
N GLU A 24 0.76 -6.54 -8.56
CA GLU A 24 -0.33 -6.02 -9.41
C GLU A 24 -1.52 -5.48 -8.60
N CYS A 25 -1.80 -6.09 -7.45
CA CYS A 25 -2.86 -5.64 -6.54
C CYS A 25 -2.42 -4.48 -5.65
N TYR A 26 -1.17 -4.06 -5.76
CA TYR A 26 -0.57 -2.95 -5.03
C TYR A 26 -0.98 -1.62 -5.66
N VAL A 27 -2.25 -1.31 -5.49
CA VAL A 27 -2.93 -0.15 -6.04
C VAL A 27 -3.65 0.61 -4.94
N CYS A 28 -3.93 1.90 -5.16
CA CYS A 28 -4.73 2.71 -4.27
C CYS A 28 -6.11 2.07 -4.06
N THR A 29 -6.56 1.99 -2.81
CA THR A 29 -7.89 1.46 -2.50
C THR A 29 -9.01 2.30 -3.14
N ASP A 30 -8.80 3.62 -3.25
CA ASP A 30 -9.81 4.56 -3.73
C ASP A 30 -9.91 4.59 -5.26
N CYS A 31 -8.77 4.71 -5.97
CA CYS A 31 -8.76 4.90 -7.42
C CYS A 31 -8.10 3.78 -8.22
N GLY A 32 -7.56 2.75 -7.57
CA GLY A 32 -6.91 1.64 -8.27
C GLY A 32 -5.62 2.00 -9.01
N THR A 33 -5.04 3.19 -8.77
CA THR A 33 -3.72 3.54 -9.35
C THR A 33 -2.62 2.67 -8.76
N ASN A 34 -1.74 2.13 -9.61
CA ASN A 34 -0.54 1.40 -9.18
C ASN A 34 0.38 2.27 -8.31
N LEU A 35 0.61 1.82 -7.08
CA LEU A 35 1.46 2.48 -6.10
C LEU A 35 2.92 2.04 -6.19
N LYS A 36 3.21 1.00 -6.99
CA LYS A 36 4.56 0.43 -7.13
C LYS A 36 5.59 1.45 -7.62
N GLN A 37 5.19 2.36 -8.52
CA GLN A 37 6.08 3.39 -9.06
C GLN A 37 6.00 4.71 -8.29
N LYS A 38 4.82 5.06 -7.76
CA LYS A 38 4.56 6.36 -7.13
C LYS A 38 4.77 6.36 -5.61
N GLY A 39 4.93 5.18 -5.01
CA GLY A 39 4.86 5.02 -3.56
C GLY A 39 3.42 4.86 -3.08
N HIS A 40 3.30 4.41 -1.83
CA HIS A 40 2.05 4.21 -1.12
C HIS A 40 2.07 5.02 0.17
N PHE A 41 0.88 5.30 0.67
CA PHE A 41 0.69 5.97 1.94
C PHE A 41 -0.33 5.18 2.74
N PHE A 42 -0.04 4.96 4.01
CA PHE A 42 -0.94 4.28 4.92
C PHE A 42 -1.84 5.28 5.62
N VAL A 43 -3.14 5.03 5.56
CA VAL A 43 -4.17 5.82 6.23
C VAL A 43 -5.20 4.84 6.79
N GLU A 44 -5.42 4.86 8.10
CA GLU A 44 -6.39 3.98 8.76
C GLU A 44 -6.24 2.49 8.38
N ASP A 45 -5.00 1.99 8.40
CA ASP A 45 -4.64 0.61 8.02
C ASP A 45 -4.80 0.26 6.52
N GLN A 46 -5.25 1.21 5.71
CA GLN A 46 -5.42 1.07 4.26
C GLN A 46 -4.36 1.82 3.47
N ILE A 47 -4.16 1.43 2.20
CA ILE A 47 -3.16 2.07 1.33
C ILE A 47 -3.82 2.97 0.29
N TYR A 48 -3.24 4.15 0.14
CA TYR A 48 -3.71 5.16 -0.81
C TYR A 48 -2.56 5.71 -1.63
N CYS A 49 -2.90 6.31 -2.78
CA CYS A 49 -1.94 7.10 -3.57
C CYS A 49 -1.67 8.43 -2.88
N GLU A 50 -0.56 9.08 -3.22
CA GLU A 50 -0.15 10.38 -2.66
C GLU A 50 -1.31 11.38 -2.58
N LYS A 51 -2.09 11.52 -3.65
CA LYS A 51 -3.23 12.43 -3.72
C LYS A 51 -4.30 12.08 -2.66
N HIS A 52 -4.85 10.87 -2.73
CA HIS A 52 -5.92 10.41 -1.84
C HIS A 52 -5.49 10.24 -0.40
N ALA A 53 -4.22 9.93 -0.18
CA ALA A 53 -3.64 9.88 1.13
C ALA A 53 -3.51 11.27 1.71
N ARG A 54 -2.93 12.23 0.98
CA ARG A 54 -2.76 13.61 1.43
C ARG A 54 -4.08 14.30 1.74
N GLU A 55 -5.13 13.96 1.00
CA GLU A 55 -6.50 14.42 1.29
C GLU A 55 -7.05 13.85 2.62
N ARG A 56 -6.53 12.71 3.10
CA ARG A 56 -6.98 12.04 4.33
C ARG A 56 -6.03 12.20 5.52
N VAL A 57 -4.71 12.33 5.29
CA VAL A 57 -3.66 12.37 6.32
C VAL A 57 -3.40 13.77 6.86
N THR A 58 -4.44 14.57 7.12
CA THR A 58 -4.25 15.71 8.04
C THR A 58 -3.57 15.19 9.31
N PRO A 59 -2.34 15.65 9.63
CA PRO A 59 -1.36 14.87 10.37
C PRO A 59 -1.70 14.73 11.85
N PRO A 60 -1.27 13.61 12.46
CA PRO A 60 -0.33 13.72 13.56
C PRO A 60 1.02 13.13 13.15
N GLU A 61 2.09 13.88 13.44
CA GLU A 61 3.50 13.49 13.38
C GLU A 61 3.74 12.00 13.69
N GLY A 62 4.39 11.26 12.77
CA GLY A 62 5.07 10.01 13.15
C GLY A 62 4.63 8.68 12.53
N TYR A 63 4.07 8.65 11.31
CA TYR A 63 3.91 7.35 10.63
C TYR A 63 5.13 7.02 9.76
N ASP A 64 5.95 6.07 10.22
CA ASP A 64 7.07 5.50 9.47
C ASP A 64 6.63 4.99 8.10
N VAL A 65 7.00 5.75 7.05
CA VAL A 65 6.98 5.27 5.66
C VAL A 65 8.12 4.28 5.49
N VAL A 66 7.87 3.03 5.87
CA VAL A 66 8.78 1.91 5.63
C VAL A 66 8.76 1.59 4.13
N THR A 67 9.44 2.39 3.32
CA THR A 67 9.78 2.04 1.94
C THR A 67 10.98 1.10 1.94
N VAL A 68 10.79 -0.12 2.48
CA VAL A 68 11.77 -1.19 2.25
C VAL A 68 11.64 -1.67 0.82
N PHE A 69 12.53 -1.15 -0.03
CA PHE A 69 12.89 -1.82 -1.28
C PHE A 69 13.98 -2.85 -0.92
N PRO A 70 13.68 -4.16 -0.86
CA PRO A 70 14.75 -5.14 -0.81
C PRO A 70 15.46 -5.18 -2.18
N LYS A 71 16.79 -5.16 -2.13
CA LYS A 71 17.73 -5.24 -3.25
C LYS A 71 17.67 -6.58 -3.98
#